data_AF-A0A9R0J561-F1
#
_entry.id   AF-A0A9R0J561-F1
#
_cell.length_a   1.000
_cell.length_b   1.000
_cell.length_c   1.000
_cell.angle_alpha   90.00
_cell.angle_beta   90.00
_cell.angle_gamma   90.00
#
_symmetry.space_group_name_H-M   'P 1'
#
loop_
_entity.id
_entity.type
_entity.pdbx_description
1 polymer ?
#
loop_
_entity_poly.entity_id
_entity_poly.type
_entity_poly.pdbx_seq_one_letter_code
_entity_poly.pdbx_strand_id
1 'polypeptide(L)'
;MTIIFLLYTQTYYFPGLGFNCPRRAVLDERLRGGETSTAALTGTLLHQIFQAGLLRENPTIEPLQEFAKSVIQKNIQGMYACEVQEKDMCETLNNTIPMICNWIKYFRDSQISNAPTVDKLNELK
;
A
#
# COMPACT_ATOMS: atom_id res chain seq x y z
N MET A 1 12.53 9.62 0.24
CA MET A 1 11.53 8.59 -0.13
C MET A 1 10.18 8.79 0.56
N THR A 2 10.12 9.25 1.82
CA THR A 2 8.85 9.57 2.53
C THR A 2 8.09 10.77 1.96
N ILE A 3 8.79 11.75 1.36
CA ILE A 3 8.17 12.95 0.77
C ILE A 3 7.51 12.65 -0.59
N ILE A 4 7.98 11.64 -1.33
CA ILE A 4 7.45 11.31 -2.66
C ILE A 4 6.06 10.65 -2.55
N PHE A 5 5.80 9.89 -1.48
CA PHE A 5 4.50 9.24 -1.28
C PHE A 5 3.41 10.17 -0.73
N LEU A 6 3.77 11.14 0.12
CA LEU A 6 2.81 12.17 0.57
C LEU A 6 2.40 13.09 -0.59
N LEU A 7 3.34 13.38 -1.50
CA LEU A 7 2.99 14.06 -2.75
C LEU A 7 2.11 13.17 -3.62
N TYR A 8 2.42 11.88 -3.77
CA TYR A 8 1.60 10.96 -4.58
C TYR A 8 0.17 10.81 -4.04
N THR A 9 -0.05 10.77 -2.72
CA THR A 9 -1.41 10.75 -2.15
C THR A 9 -2.13 12.09 -2.33
N GLN A 10 -1.43 13.21 -2.32
CA GLN A 10 -2.02 14.54 -2.57
C GLN A 10 -2.38 14.74 -4.05
N THR A 11 -1.58 14.22 -5.00
CA THR A 11 -1.84 14.37 -6.45
C THR A 11 -2.65 13.25 -7.08
N TYR A 12 -2.83 12.06 -6.47
CA TYR A 12 -3.61 10.95 -7.06
C TYR A 12 -5.01 10.73 -6.45
N TYR A 13 -5.36 11.35 -5.31
CA TYR A 13 -6.77 11.49 -4.92
C TYR A 13 -7.49 12.58 -5.72
N PHE A 14 -6.73 13.56 -6.22
CA PHE A 14 -7.25 14.71 -6.96
C PHE A 14 -7.68 14.46 -8.42
N PRO A 15 -7.10 13.55 -9.22
CA PRO A 15 -7.51 13.38 -10.61
C PRO A 15 -8.84 12.64 -10.69
N GLY A 16 -9.18 11.74 -9.76
CA GLY A 16 -10.40 10.92 -9.87
C GLY A 16 -11.69 11.65 -9.48
N LEU A 17 -11.67 12.51 -8.46
CA LEU A 17 -12.87 13.20 -7.96
C LEU A 17 -13.19 14.51 -8.70
N GLY A 18 -12.20 15.11 -9.38
CA GLY A 18 -12.33 16.44 -9.99
C GLY A 18 -12.95 16.48 -11.38
N PHE A 19 -12.91 15.38 -12.15
CA PHE A 19 -13.40 15.40 -13.54
C PHE A 19 -14.93 15.54 -13.67
N ASN A 20 -15.69 15.17 -12.63
CA ASN A 20 -17.16 15.25 -12.66
C ASN A 20 -17.75 16.50 -11.98
N CYS A 21 -16.99 17.22 -11.13
CA CYS A 21 -17.45 18.46 -10.48
C CYS A 21 -16.28 19.29 -9.92
N PRO A 22 -15.80 20.34 -10.61
CA PRO A 22 -14.72 21.22 -10.14
C PRO A 22 -15.02 21.89 -8.79
N ARG A 23 -16.31 22.20 -8.53
CA ARG A 23 -16.76 22.75 -7.25
C ARG A 23 -16.48 21.82 -6.08
N ARG A 24 -16.60 20.50 -6.27
CA ARG A 24 -16.33 19.50 -5.23
C ARG A 24 -14.84 19.46 -4.92
N ALA A 25 -13.97 19.49 -5.93
CA ALA A 25 -12.52 19.54 -5.75
C ALA A 25 -12.06 20.78 -4.96
N VAL A 26 -12.57 21.96 -5.32
CA VAL A 26 -12.25 23.22 -4.62
C VAL A 26 -12.76 23.22 -3.17
N LEU A 27 -13.94 22.63 -2.92
CA LEU A 27 -14.48 22.52 -1.57
C LEU A 27 -13.72 21.49 -0.73
N ASP A 28 -13.34 20.35 -1.30
CA ASP A 28 -12.57 19.30 -0.64
C ASP A 28 -11.18 19.82 -0.20
N GLU A 29 -10.51 20.58 -1.08
CA GLU A 29 -9.23 21.22 -0.78
C GLU A 29 -9.35 22.29 0.32
N ARG A 30 -10.41 23.12 0.29
CA ARG A 30 -10.55 24.26 1.19
C ARG A 30 -11.19 23.94 2.54
N LEU A 31 -12.11 22.97 2.58
CA LEU A 31 -12.83 22.61 3.79
C LEU A 31 -12.11 21.53 4.60
N ARG A 32 -11.10 20.84 4.02
CA ARG A 32 -10.31 19.76 4.65
C ARG A 32 -11.17 18.96 5.64
N GLY A 33 -12.30 18.46 5.15
CA GLY A 33 -13.19 17.61 5.93
C GLY A 33 -12.44 16.33 6.27
N GLY A 34 -12.03 16.19 7.53
CA GLY A 34 -11.32 15.03 8.04
C GLY A 34 -12.26 13.85 8.23
N GLU A 35 -13.00 13.45 7.20
CA GLU A 35 -13.80 12.24 7.23
C GLU A 35 -12.87 11.04 7.15
N THR A 36 -12.48 10.54 8.31
CA THR A 36 -11.73 9.28 8.43
C THR A 36 -12.66 8.14 8.02
N SER A 37 -12.47 7.67 6.78
CA SER A 37 -13.19 6.52 6.25
C SER A 37 -12.48 5.23 6.65
N THR A 38 -13.23 4.23 7.12
CA THR A 38 -12.73 2.87 7.37
C THR A 38 -12.05 2.29 6.14
N ALA A 39 -12.60 2.51 4.93
CA ALA A 39 -11.98 2.03 3.69
C ALA A 39 -10.62 2.69 3.42
N ALA A 40 -10.50 4.01 3.66
CA ALA A 40 -9.25 4.74 3.51
C ALA A 40 -8.19 4.30 4.54
N LEU A 41 -8.62 4.02 5.78
CA LEU A 41 -7.76 3.47 6.82
C LEU A 41 -7.25 2.08 6.42
N THR A 42 -8.14 1.15 6.07
CA THR A 42 -7.76 -0.21 5.63
C THR A 42 -6.81 -0.17 4.44
N GLY A 43 -7.09 0.70 3.45
CA GLY A 43 -6.20 0.90 2.30
C GLY A 43 -4.81 1.41 2.71
N THR A 44 -4.73 2.35 3.65
CA THR A 44 -3.46 2.88 4.16
C THR A 44 -2.62 1.79 4.82
N LEU A 45 -3.24 0.94 5.66
CA LEU A 45 -2.54 -0.11 6.39
C LEU A 45 -2.06 -1.22 5.45
N LEU A 46 -2.89 -1.61 4.48
CA LEU A 46 -2.51 -2.54 3.42
C LEU A 46 -1.34 -2.02 2.58
N HIS A 47 -1.36 -0.73 2.22
CA HIS A 47 -0.27 -0.11 1.48
C HIS A 47 1.05 -0.16 2.24
N GLN A 48 1.05 0.14 3.54
CA GLN A 48 2.26 0.08 4.36
C GLN A 48 2.83 -1.34 4.42
N ILE A 49 1.98 -2.35 4.57
CA ILE A 49 2.37 -3.76 4.61
C ILE A 49 2.91 -4.23 3.26
N PHE A 50 2.25 -3.85 2.17
CA PHE A 50 2.69 -4.16 0.82
C PHE A 50 4.06 -3.56 0.51
N GLN A 51 4.27 -2.28 0.86
CA GLN A 51 5.56 -1.61 0.71
C GLN A 51 6.66 -2.30 1.52
N ALA A 52 6.38 -2.68 2.77
CA ALA A 52 7.33 -3.41 3.59
C ALA A 52 7.65 -4.80 3.01
N GLY A 53 6.67 -5.47 2.41
CA GLY A 53 6.86 -6.75 1.71
C GLY A 53 7.75 -6.61 0.47
N LEU A 54 7.56 -5.56 -0.32
CA LEU A 54 8.38 -5.30 -1.52
C LEU A 54 9.85 -5.01 -1.19
N LEU A 55 10.12 -4.33 -0.07
CA LEU A 55 11.47 -4.02 0.38
C LEU A 55 12.23 -5.25 0.92
N ARG A 56 11.54 -6.36 1.21
CA ARG A 56 12.17 -7.59 1.71
C ARG A 56 12.62 -8.48 0.55
N GLU A 57 13.83 -9.01 0.68
CA GLU A 57 14.38 -9.98 -0.28
C GLU A 57 13.59 -11.29 -0.31
N ASN A 58 12.94 -11.70 0.79
CA ASN A 58 12.03 -12.84 0.82
C ASN A 58 10.80 -12.49 1.68
N PRO A 59 9.66 -12.10 1.08
CA PRO A 59 8.45 -11.81 1.84
C PRO A 59 7.82 -13.12 2.34
N THR A 60 8.01 -13.40 3.63
CA THR A 60 7.36 -14.51 4.34
C THR A 60 6.13 -14.01 5.08
N ILE A 61 5.12 -14.87 5.27
CA ILE A 61 3.86 -14.52 5.93
C ILE A 61 4.10 -14.05 7.37
N GLU A 62 4.88 -14.79 8.16
CA GLU A 62 5.14 -14.52 9.58
C GLU A 62 5.66 -13.09 9.86
N PRO A 63 6.75 -12.62 9.21
CA PRO A 63 7.25 -11.26 9.46
C PRO A 63 6.30 -10.16 8.96
N LEU A 64 5.48 -10.42 7.94
CA LEU A 64 4.45 -9.46 7.50
C LEU A 64 3.28 -9.39 8.51
N GLN A 65 2.92 -10.51 9.14
CA GLN A 65 1.91 -10.52 10.21
C GLN A 65 2.38 -9.80 11.47
N GLU A 66 3.65 -9.97 11.85
CA GLU A 66 4.24 -9.17 12.94
C GLU A 66 4.27 -7.68 12.58
N PHE A 67 4.65 -7.36 11.34
CA PHE A 67 4.65 -5.98 10.87
C PHE A 67 3.24 -5.37 10.85
N ALA A 68 2.22 -6.15 10.50
CA ALA A 68 0.83 -5.73 10.54
C ALA A 68 0.38 -5.30 11.95
N LYS A 69 0.78 -6.02 12.99
CA LYS A 69 0.53 -5.62 14.38
C LYS A 69 1.18 -4.28 14.71
N SER A 70 2.43 -4.08 14.30
CA SER A 70 3.13 -2.80 14.49
C SER A 70 2.44 -1.65 13.73
N VAL A 71 1.97 -1.91 12.52
CA VAL A 71 1.24 -0.95 11.68
C VAL A 71 -0.09 -0.56 12.31
N ILE A 72 -0.84 -1.52 12.86
CA ILE A 72 -2.07 -1.26 13.61
C ILE A 72 -1.81 -0.34 14.80
N GLN A 73 -0.82 -0.70 15.64
CA GLN A 73 -0.48 0.07 16.84
C GLN A 73 -0.05 1.52 16.51
N LYS A 74 0.65 1.72 15.39
CA LYS A 74 1.03 3.07 14.91
C LYS A 74 -0.15 3.91 14.43
N ASN A 75 -1.25 3.28 14.02
CA ASN A 75 -2.42 3.95 13.45
C ASN A 75 -3.67 3.85 14.37
N ILE A 76 -3.46 3.67 15.67
CA ILE A 76 -4.54 3.50 16.65
C ILE A 76 -5.52 4.68 16.68
N GLN A 77 -5.03 5.91 16.46
CA GLN A 77 -5.87 7.11 16.35
C GLN A 77 -6.86 7.02 15.18
N GLY A 78 -6.43 6.46 14.04
CA GLY A 78 -7.29 6.24 12.89
C GLY A 78 -8.36 5.18 13.16
N MET A 79 -8.02 4.13 13.92
CA MET A 79 -8.99 3.13 14.34
C MET A 79 -10.07 3.70 15.26
N TYR A 80 -9.67 4.53 16.24
CA TYR A 80 -10.62 5.23 17.11
C TYR A 80 -11.54 6.18 16.34
N ALA A 81 -11.01 6.94 15.38
CA ALA A 81 -11.80 7.88 14.59
C ALA A 81 -12.80 7.19 13.64
N CYS A 82 -12.54 5.94 13.27
CA CYS A 82 -13.42 5.12 12.41
C CYS A 82 -14.30 4.14 13.21
N GLU A 83 -14.21 4.13 14.54
CA GLU A 83 -14.90 3.17 15.44
C GLU A 83 -14.64 1.69 15.07
N VAL A 84 -13.42 1.38 14.60
CA VAL A 84 -13.04 0.02 14.18
C VAL A 84 -12.28 -0.70 15.30
N GLN A 85 -12.64 -1.97 15.54
CA GLN A 85 -11.90 -2.79 16.49
C GLN A 85 -10.57 -3.28 15.90
N GLU A 86 -9.52 -3.25 16.72
CA GLU A 86 -8.19 -3.76 16.37
C GLU A 86 -8.24 -5.23 15.89
N LYS A 87 -9.06 -6.06 16.54
CA LYS A 87 -9.19 -7.48 16.20
C LYS A 87 -9.70 -7.69 14.79
N ASP A 88 -10.77 -7.01 14.41
CA ASP A 88 -11.42 -7.12 13.10
C ASP A 88 -10.49 -6.65 11.98
N MET A 89 -9.73 -5.58 12.27
CA MET A 89 -8.73 -5.05 11.35
C MET A 89 -7.52 -5.99 11.20
N CYS A 90 -7.04 -6.56 12.32
CA CYS A 90 -5.97 -7.56 12.33
C CYS A 90 -6.34 -8.81 11.53
N GLU A 91 -7.58 -9.31 11.68
CA GLU A 91 -8.10 -10.42 10.89
C GLU A 91 -8.12 -10.09 9.39
N THR A 92 -8.62 -8.91 9.03
CA THR A 92 -8.66 -8.43 7.64
C THR A 92 -7.26 -8.39 7.01
N LEU A 93 -6.29 -7.84 7.74
CA LEU A 93 -4.90 -7.79 7.28
C LEU A 93 -4.30 -9.18 7.16
N ASN A 94 -4.48 -10.05 8.16
CA ASN A 94 -3.95 -11.40 8.17
C ASN A 94 -4.50 -12.26 7.03
N ASN A 95 -5.76 -12.07 6.64
CA ASN A 95 -6.36 -12.74 5.49
C ASN A 95 -5.78 -12.24 4.16
N THR A 96 -5.33 -10.98 4.10
CA THR A 96 -4.81 -10.35 2.87
C THR A 96 -3.30 -10.56 2.68
N ILE A 97 -2.53 -10.69 3.76
CA ILE A 97 -1.06 -10.88 3.72
C ILE A 97 -0.62 -12.06 2.84
N PRO A 98 -1.25 -13.25 2.89
CA PRO A 98 -0.91 -14.37 2.02
C PRO A 98 -1.05 -14.00 0.53
N MET A 99 -2.11 -13.26 0.18
CA MET A 99 -2.34 -12.79 -1.18
C MET A 99 -1.25 -11.82 -1.64
N ILE A 100 -0.81 -10.92 -0.76
CA ILE A 100 0.31 -10.00 -1.00
C ILE A 100 1.61 -10.78 -1.24
N CYS A 101 1.96 -11.73 -0.37
CA CYS A 101 3.19 -12.53 -0.51
C CYS A 101 3.18 -13.31 -1.82
N ASN A 102 2.04 -13.92 -2.15
CA ASN A 102 1.82 -14.65 -3.38
C ASN A 102 2.01 -13.74 -4.62
N TRP A 103 1.41 -12.54 -4.61
CA TRP A 103 1.56 -11.58 -5.70
C TRP A 103 3.02 -11.14 -5.89
N ILE A 104 3.73 -10.83 -4.80
CA ILE A 104 5.13 -10.39 -4.88
C ILE A 104 6.01 -11.51 -5.46
N LYS A 105 5.76 -12.76 -5.05
CA LYS A 105 6.47 -13.92 -5.59
C LYS A 105 6.25 -14.07 -7.10
N TYR A 106 4.99 -14.12 -7.53
CA TYR A 106 4.65 -14.22 -8.96
C TYR A 106 5.23 -13.07 -9.78
N PHE A 107 5.14 -11.84 -9.27
CA PHE A 107 5.69 -10.66 -9.95
C PHE A 107 7.20 -10.77 -10.12
N ARG A 108 7.93 -11.17 -9.07
CA ARG A 108 9.38 -11.30 -9.13
C ARG A 108 9.84 -12.43 -10.04
N ASP A 109 9.17 -13.59 -9.99
CA ASP A 109 9.46 -14.74 -10.86
C ASP A 109 9.24 -14.37 -12.34
N SER A 110 8.22 -13.57 -12.63
CA SER A 110 7.95 -13.03 -13.98
C SER A 110 9.03 -12.06 -14.46
N GLN A 111 9.61 -11.25 -13.58
CA GLN A 111 10.72 -10.35 -13.95
C GLN A 111 12.01 -11.12 -14.26
N ILE A 112 12.26 -12.22 -13.54
CA ILE A 112 13.44 -13.07 -13.76
C ILE A 112 13.34 -13.79 -15.12
N SER A 113 12.16 -14.25 -15.53
CA SER A 113 12.00 -14.93 -16.83
C SER A 113 12.15 -13.99 -18.04
N ASN A 114 11.94 -12.69 -17.85
CA ASN A 114 12.03 -11.68 -18.91
C ASN A 114 13.36 -10.90 -18.90
N ALA A 115 14.29 -11.23 -17.99
CA ALA A 115 15.59 -10.58 -17.93
C ALA A 115 16.43 -10.99 -19.16
N PRO A 116 16.88 -10.05 -20.01
CA PRO A 116 17.77 -10.38 -21.12
C PRO A 116 19.09 -10.90 -20.55
N THR A 117 19.38 -12.17 -20.80
CA THR A 117 20.63 -12.82 -20.42
C THR A 117 21.78 -12.08 -21.10
N VAL A 118 22.62 -11.39 -20.31
CA VAL A 118 23.74 -10.56 -20.79
C VAL A 118 24.85 -11.40 -21.45
N ASP A 119 24.74 -12.73 -21.43
CA ASP A 119 25.74 -13.66 -21.96
C ASP A 119 25.85 -13.74 -23.50
N LYS A 120 25.03 -13.02 -24.27
CA LYS A 120 25.13 -13.01 -25.75
C LYS A 120 26.10 -11.99 -26.35
N LEU A 121 26.82 -11.20 -25.53
CA LEU A 121 27.72 -10.15 -26.03
C LEU A 121 29.22 -10.51 -26.07
N ASN A 122 29.62 -11.70 -25.62
CA ASN A 122 31.04 -12.12 -25.60
C ASN A 122 31.45 -13.15 -26.67
N GLU A 123 30.57 -13.55 -27.59
CA GLU A 123 30.94 -14.47 -28.70
C GLU A 123 31.13 -13.80 -30.07
N LEU A 124 31.23 -12.46 -30.13
CA LEU A 124 31.49 -11.72 -31.37
C LEU A 124 32.79 -10.90 -31.33
N LYS A 125 33.83 -11.40 -30.66
CA LYS A 125 35.17 -10.78 -30.70
C LYS A 125 36.22 -11.74 -31.24
#